data_AF-A0A835I7V3-F1
#
_entry.id   AF-A0A835I7V3-F1
#
_cell.length_a   1.000
_cell.length_b   1.000
_cell.length_c   1.000
_cell.angle_alpha   90.00
_cell.angle_beta   90.00
_cell.angle_gamma   90.00
#
_symmetry.space_group_name_H-M   'P 1'
#
loop_
_entity.id
_entity.type
_entity.pdbx_description
1 polymer ?
#
loop_
_entity_poly.entity_id
_entity_poly.type
_entity_poly.pdbx_seq_one_letter_code
_entity_poly.pdbx_strand_id
1 'polypeptide(L)'
;MGDMKSQLLFCWDQSHCSTTGFYTVENNKKPLMFKELVKLWDKDDPNLPWEKREYNESSSLLVDDSPYKALLNPAHTAIFLLHTTSVIRTTIR
;
A
#
# COMPACT_ATOMS: atom_id res chain seq x y z
N MET A 1 14.78 -1.68 5.58
CA MET A 1 14.34 -2.89 6.31
C MET A 1 15.54 -3.43 7.06
N GLY A 2 15.50 -3.47 8.39
CA GLY A 2 16.56 -4.08 9.21
C GLY A 2 16.48 -5.61 9.18
N ASP A 3 16.59 -6.26 10.34
CA ASP A 3 16.69 -7.72 10.48
C ASP A 3 15.49 -8.50 9.90
N MET A 4 14.33 -7.87 9.73
CA MET A 4 13.12 -8.50 9.15
C MET A 4 13.17 -8.65 7.62
N LYS A 5 14.22 -8.18 6.94
CA LYS A 5 14.30 -8.25 5.47
C LYS A 5 14.18 -9.70 4.93
N SER A 6 14.70 -10.68 5.66
CA SER A 6 14.64 -12.10 5.30
C SER A 6 13.23 -12.70 5.38
N GLN A 7 12.27 -12.02 6.02
CA GLN A 7 10.88 -12.46 6.15
C GLN A 7 10.00 -11.96 5.00
N LEU A 8 10.53 -11.13 4.09
CA LEU A 8 9.79 -10.63 2.94
C LEU A 8 9.70 -11.70 1.85
N LEU A 9 8.48 -12.01 1.41
CA LEU A 9 8.24 -12.94 0.30
C LEU A 9 8.66 -12.36 -1.06
N PHE A 10 8.51 -11.05 -1.23
CA PHE A 10 8.84 -10.35 -2.48
C PHE A 10 9.05 -8.85 -2.20
N CYS A 11 9.56 -8.12 -3.19
CA CYS A 11 9.66 -6.67 -3.16
C CYS A 11 9.25 -6.10 -4.51
N TRP A 12 8.18 -5.31 -4.51
CA TRP A 12 7.81 -4.48 -5.65
C TRP A 12 8.18 -3.03 -5.40
N ASP A 13 8.65 -2.39 -6.46
CA ASP A 13 8.96 -0.97 -6.47
C ASP A 13 7.86 -0.17 -7.20
N GLN A 14 8.16 1.09 -7.49
CA GLN A 14 7.24 1.99 -8.17
C GLN A 14 6.80 1.50 -9.56
N SER A 15 7.61 0.70 -10.26
CA SER A 15 7.30 0.20 -11.62
C SER A 15 6.09 -0.74 -11.66
N HIS A 16 5.70 -1.31 -10.51
CA HIS A 16 4.55 -2.20 -10.38
C HIS A 16 3.25 -1.46 -10.02
N CYS A 17 3.34 -0.17 -9.68
CA CYS A 17 2.18 0.66 -9.39
C CYS A 17 1.46 1.07 -10.68
N SER A 18 0.15 1.30 -10.61
CA SER A 18 -0.60 1.89 -11.74
C SER A 18 -0.47 3.40 -11.73
N THR A 19 0.03 3.95 -12.84
CA THR A 19 0.23 5.38 -13.00
C THR A 19 -1.01 6.03 -13.58
N THR A 20 -1.39 7.20 -13.06
CA THR A 20 -2.58 7.92 -13.57
C THR A 20 -2.25 9.00 -14.61
N GLY A 21 -0.97 9.35 -14.77
CA GLY A 21 -0.55 10.53 -15.55
C GLY A 21 -0.74 11.87 -14.81
N PHE A 22 -1.37 11.87 -13.64
CA PHE A 22 -1.55 13.05 -12.79
C PHE A 22 -0.54 13.08 -11.64
N TYR A 23 -0.52 14.20 -10.92
CA TYR A 23 0.29 14.39 -9.71
C TYR A 23 -0.61 14.55 -8.49
N THR A 24 -0.08 14.29 -7.30
CA THR A 24 -0.81 14.51 -6.05
C THR A 24 -1.10 16.00 -5.84
N VAL A 25 -2.24 16.31 -5.22
CA VAL A 25 -2.67 17.70 -4.99
C VAL A 25 -1.71 18.42 -4.03
N GLU A 26 -1.20 17.71 -3.03
CA GLU A 26 -0.29 18.24 -2.01
C GLU A 26 1.13 18.44 -2.54
N ASN A 27 1.53 17.67 -3.56
CA ASN A 27 2.86 17.73 -4.16
C ASN A 27 2.80 17.46 -5.67
N ASN A 28 2.93 18.53 -6.46
CA ASN A 28 2.89 18.48 -7.92
C ASN A 28 4.12 17.80 -8.58
N LYS A 29 5.13 17.38 -7.80
CA LYS A 29 6.26 16.58 -8.27
C LYS A 29 6.11 15.10 -7.93
N LYS A 30 5.12 14.73 -7.11
CA LYS A 30 4.85 13.35 -6.72
C LYS A 30 3.76 12.79 -7.63
N PRO A 31 4.06 11.81 -8.50
CA PRO A 31 3.06 11.21 -9.36
C PRO A 31 1.95 10.55 -8.54
N LEU A 32 0.71 10.69 -9.00
CA LEU A 32 -0.45 10.00 -8.44
C LEU A 32 -0.45 8.56 -8.99
N MET A 33 -0.22 7.61 -8.08
CA MET A 33 -0.10 6.19 -8.39
C MET A 33 -0.93 5.33 -7.43
N PHE A 34 -1.44 4.22 -7.95
CA PHE A 34 -2.24 3.25 -7.21
C PHE A 34 -1.47 1.95 -6.98
N LYS A 35 -1.72 1.31 -5.83
CA LYS A 35 -1.22 -0.01 -5.44
C LYS A 35 -2.39 -0.97 -5.45
N GLU A 36 -2.44 -1.80 -6.48
CA GLU A 36 -3.56 -2.70 -6.75
C GLU A 36 -3.24 -4.12 -6.27
N LEU A 37 -3.94 -4.58 -5.23
CA LEU A 37 -3.79 -5.95 -4.71
C LEU A 37 -4.21 -7.00 -5.74
N VAL A 38 -5.14 -6.66 -6.65
CA VAL A 38 -5.57 -7.58 -7.72
C VAL A 38 -4.41 -8.01 -8.61
N LYS A 39 -3.38 -7.18 -8.82
CA LYS A 39 -2.18 -7.57 -9.57
C LYS A 39 -1.39 -8.70 -8.88
N LEU A 40 -1.39 -8.72 -7.55
CA LEU A 40 -0.79 -9.79 -6.75
C LEU A 40 -1.65 -11.06 -6.83
N TRP A 41 -2.97 -10.92 -6.73
CA TRP A 41 -3.90 -12.04 -6.79
C TRP A 41 -3.92 -12.71 -8.16
N ASP A 42 -3.86 -11.93 -9.23
CA ASP A 42 -3.85 -12.42 -10.60
C ASP A 42 -2.47 -12.88 -11.09
N LYS A 43 -1.44 -12.70 -10.24
CA LYS A 43 -0.04 -13.08 -10.50
C LYS A 43 0.50 -12.42 -11.77
N ASP A 44 0.33 -11.11 -11.88
CA ASP A 44 0.82 -10.33 -13.03
C ASP A 44 2.35 -10.41 -13.18
N ASP A 45 3.07 -10.54 -12.07
CA ASP A 45 4.47 -10.94 -12.06
C ASP A 45 4.56 -12.48 -11.89
N PRO A 46 5.03 -13.21 -12.91
CA PRO A 46 5.13 -14.67 -12.85
C PRO A 46 6.14 -15.17 -11.81
N ASN A 47 7.03 -14.31 -11.29
CA ASN A 47 8.04 -14.67 -10.29
C ASN A 47 7.53 -14.64 -8.84
N LEU A 48 6.26 -14.26 -8.62
CA LEU A 48 5.68 -14.27 -7.27
C LEU A 48 5.60 -15.71 -6.72
N PRO A 49 5.87 -15.90 -5.41
CA PRO A 49 6.06 -17.24 -4.83
C PRO A 49 4.76 -18.01 -4.53
N TRP A 50 3.58 -17.44 -4.81
CA TRP A 50 2.27 -18.07 -4.63
C TRP A 50 1.59 -18.33 -5.97
N GLU A 51 0.52 -19.13 -5.97
CA GLU A 51 -0.28 -19.39 -7.15
C GLU A 51 -1.33 -18.32 -7.42
N LYS A 52 -1.73 -18.20 -8.69
CA LYS A 52 -2.81 -17.29 -9.08
C LYS A 52 -4.07 -17.59 -8.26
N ARG A 53 -4.66 -16.55 -7.67
CA ARG A 53 -5.83 -16.59 -6.77
C ARG A 53 -5.63 -17.33 -5.44
N GLU A 54 -4.39 -17.63 -5.04
CA GLU A 54 -4.10 -18.13 -3.69
C GLU A 54 -4.44 -17.10 -2.61
N TYR A 55 -4.21 -15.82 -2.91
CA TYR A 55 -4.66 -14.69 -2.11
C TYR A 55 -5.83 -13.96 -2.78
N ASN A 56 -6.66 -13.30 -1.97
CA ASN A 56 -7.83 -12.55 -2.40
C ASN A 56 -8.14 -11.41 -1.41
N GLU A 57 -9.28 -10.74 -1.59
CA GLU A 57 -9.72 -9.62 -0.76
C GLU A 57 -9.91 -9.98 0.73
N SER A 58 -10.24 -11.24 1.02
CA SER A 58 -10.47 -11.71 2.38
C SER A 58 -9.18 -12.12 3.10
N SER A 59 -8.09 -12.36 2.37
CA SER A 59 -6.80 -12.82 2.91
C SER A 59 -5.66 -11.81 2.75
N SER A 60 -5.93 -10.65 2.16
CA SER A 60 -4.91 -9.62 1.87
C SER A 60 -5.28 -8.28 2.49
N LEU A 61 -4.28 -7.60 3.05
CA LEU A 61 -4.44 -6.29 3.64
C LEU A 61 -3.29 -5.36 3.23
N LEU A 62 -3.62 -4.20 2.67
CA LEU A 62 -2.66 -3.16 2.37
C LEU A 62 -2.49 -2.23 3.58
N VAL A 63 -1.26 -2.03 4.03
CA VAL A 63 -0.92 -1.03 5.05
C VAL A 63 -0.13 0.09 4.38
N ASP A 64 -0.65 1.31 4.41
CA ASP A 64 -0.03 2.47 3.77
C ASP A 64 -0.31 3.76 4.55
N ASP A 65 0.42 4.84 4.28
CA ASP A 65 0.21 6.16 4.89
C ASP A 65 -0.67 7.08 4.02
N SER A 66 -0.96 6.66 2.79
CA SER A 66 -1.60 7.47 1.76
C SER A 66 -2.90 6.80 1.28
N PRO A 67 -4.07 7.19 1.82
CA PRO A 67 -5.36 6.58 1.47
C PRO A 67 -5.64 6.44 -0.02
N TYR A 68 -5.25 7.47 -0.80
CA TYR A 68 -5.48 7.49 -2.25
C TYR A 68 -4.80 6.33 -2.99
N LYS A 69 -3.71 5.74 -2.47
CA LYS A 69 -2.98 4.66 -3.16
C LYS A 69 -3.81 3.38 -3.24
N ALA A 70 -4.79 3.21 -2.35
CA ALA A 70 -5.64 2.03 -2.28
C ALA A 70 -6.98 2.21 -3.00
N LEU A 71 -7.19 3.30 -3.74
CA LEU A 71 -8.49 3.67 -4.31
C LEU A 71 -9.10 2.59 -5.22
N LEU A 72 -8.27 1.77 -5.85
CA LEU A 72 -8.69 0.68 -6.74
C LEU A 72 -8.78 -0.69 -6.04
N ASN A 73 -8.55 -0.75 -4.72
CA ASN A 73 -8.70 -1.98 -3.96
C ASN A 73 -10.13 -2.10 -3.42
N PRO A 74 -10.64 -3.33 -3.20
CA PRO A 74 -11.94 -3.53 -2.58
C PRO A 74 -12.06 -2.87 -1.20
N ALA A 75 -13.29 -2.54 -0.80
CA ALA A 75 -13.55 -2.00 0.53
C ALA A 75 -13.00 -2.95 1.63
N HIS A 76 -12.56 -2.37 2.74
CA HIS A 76 -12.04 -3.11 3.91
C HIS A 76 -10.72 -3.90 3.67
N THR A 77 -10.00 -3.64 2.58
CA THR A 77 -8.69 -4.27 2.29
C THR A 77 -7.48 -3.36 2.57
N ALA A 78 -7.67 -2.21 3.23
CA ALA A 78 -6.58 -1.30 3.55
C ALA A 78 -6.72 -0.64 4.94
N ILE A 79 -5.59 -0.45 5.61
CA ILE A 79 -5.44 0.34 6.84
C ILE A 79 -4.49 1.50 6.57
N PHE A 80 -4.90 2.70 6.97
CA PHE A 80 -4.11 3.92 6.79
C PHE A 80 -3.59 4.45 8.12
N LEU A 81 -2.27 4.62 8.21
CA LEU A 81 -1.65 5.19 9.40
C LEU A 81 -1.90 6.70 9.44
N LEU A 82 -2.52 7.18 10.52
CA LEU A 82 -2.66 8.60 10.78
C LEU A 82 -1.38 9.13 11.42
N HIS A 83 -0.86 10.23 10.90
CA HIS A 83 0.23 10.94 11.54
C HIS A 83 -0.31 11.73 12.74
N THR A 84 -0.10 11.25 13.96
CA THR A 84 -0.51 11.97 15.17
C THR A 84 0.48 13.09 15.49
N THR A 85 0.27 14.29 14.94
CA THR A 85 0.83 15.51 15.55
C THR A 85 -0.16 16.06 16.57
N SER A 86 -0.23 15.42 17.73
CA SER A 86 -0.83 16.03 18.91
C SER A 86 -0.09 15.52 20.13
N VAL A 87 0.89 16.31 20.57
CA VAL A 87 1.33 16.26 21.96
C VAL A 87 0.11 16.69 22.77
N ILE A 88 -0.66 15.72 23.29
CA ILE A 88 -1.64 16.00 24.32
C ILE A 88 -0.82 16.31 25.59
N ARG A 89 -0.39 17.56 25.74
CA ARG A 89 0.01 18.10 27.05
C ARG A 89 -1.27 18.28 27.85
N THR A 90 -1.74 17.21 28.48
CA THR A 90 -2.69 17.35 29.59
C THR A 90 -1.90 17.89 30.76
N THR A 91 -1.81 19.22 30.89
CA THR A 91 -1.45 19.83 32.17
C THR A 91 -2.68 19.68 33.06
N ILE A 92 -2.67 18.66 33.92
CA ILE A 92 -3.62 18.57 35.03
C ILE A 92 -3.23 19.68 36.02
N ARG A 93 -4.13 20.63 36.26
CA ARG A 93 -4.09 21.56 37.39
C ARG A 93 -4.86 20.96 38.55
#